data_AF-A0A7C7R9B1-F1
#
_entry.id   AF-A0A7C7R9B1-F1
#
_cell.length_a   1.000
_cell.length_b   1.000
_cell.length_c   1.000
_cell.angle_alpha   90.00
_cell.angle_beta   90.00
_cell.angle_gamma   90.00
#
_symmetry.space_group_name_H-M   'P 1'
#
loop_
_entity.id
_entity.type
_entity.pdbx_description
1 polymer ?
#
loop_
_entity_poly.entity_id
_entity_poly.type
_entity_poly.pdbx_seq_one_letter_code
_entity_poly.pdbx_strand_id
1 'polypeptide(L)'
;MTPPLLVCGLGQRLRGDDAVGLEAVARWAQAHPHLANHPQVRVLILESPGLTLLGPLGEARAALLVDAVRSGAPPGTLHHLTPEQAQAFAAGHASAHGWGLAETLLLAQKVGHPLPEEIHILGIEIQRLDPGETLLSPSVAKALPQVDAAITQWLSARLPPPTSPARQHGVYRKSQRNRK
;
A
#
# COMPACT_ATOMS: atom_id res chain seq x y z
N MET A 1 7.83 -10.82 18.05
CA MET A 1 6.93 -9.75 17.58
C MET A 1 6.32 -10.21 16.28
N THR A 2 5.03 -9.97 16.03
CA THR A 2 4.40 -10.36 14.75
C THR A 2 4.94 -9.45 13.63
N PRO A 3 5.43 -9.99 12.50
CA PRO A 3 5.88 -9.17 11.39
C PRO A 3 4.75 -8.26 10.86
N PRO A 4 5.05 -7.02 10.43
CA PRO A 4 4.04 -6.06 10.03
C PRO A 4 3.38 -6.40 8.68
N LEU A 5 2.20 -5.81 8.48
CA LEU A 5 1.61 -5.59 7.16
C LEU A 5 2.31 -4.39 6.50
N LEU A 6 2.90 -4.59 5.34
CA LEU A 6 3.54 -3.53 4.57
C LEU A 6 2.54 -2.92 3.59
N VAL A 7 2.38 -1.59 3.61
CA VAL A 7 1.74 -0.82 2.53
C VAL A 7 2.82 0.07 1.92
N CYS A 8 3.14 -0.14 0.65
CA CYS A 8 4.24 0.55 0.00
C CYS A 8 3.76 1.25 -1.28
N GLY A 9 3.89 2.57 -1.31
CA GLY A 9 3.71 3.36 -2.53
C GLY A 9 4.99 3.35 -3.34
N LEU A 10 4.91 3.00 -4.62
CA LEU A 10 6.01 2.94 -5.56
C LEU A 10 5.82 4.01 -6.66
N GLY A 11 6.91 4.42 -7.29
CA GLY A 11 6.82 5.43 -8.35
C GLY A 11 8.08 6.28 -8.56
N GLN A 12 7.92 7.31 -9.39
CA GLN A 12 8.91 8.38 -9.61
C GLN A 12 8.22 9.75 -9.63
N ARG A 13 8.59 10.65 -8.71
CA ARG A 13 7.90 11.95 -8.54
C ARG A 13 7.94 12.87 -9.75
N LEU A 14 9.06 12.87 -10.47
CA LEU A 14 9.32 13.79 -11.59
C LEU A 14 8.98 13.14 -12.94
N ARG A 15 7.94 12.31 -12.99
CA ARG A 15 7.55 11.56 -14.21
C ARG A 15 6.04 11.45 -14.41
N GLY A 16 5.30 12.48 -13.99
CA GLY A 16 3.85 12.56 -14.18
C GLY A 16 3.11 11.45 -13.44
N ASP A 17 2.33 10.64 -14.17
CA ASP A 17 1.48 9.62 -13.56
C ASP A 17 2.26 8.49 -12.87
N ASP A 18 3.56 8.37 -13.14
CA ASP A 18 4.46 7.45 -12.44
C ASP A 18 4.52 7.71 -10.93
N ALA A 19 4.16 8.93 -10.50
CA ALA A 19 4.12 9.30 -9.09
C ALA A 19 2.87 8.79 -8.36
N VAL A 20 1.91 8.16 -9.07
CA VAL A 20 0.58 7.87 -8.50
C VAL A 20 0.62 6.95 -7.28
N GLY A 21 1.48 5.93 -7.27
CA GLY A 21 1.61 5.03 -6.12
C GLY A 21 2.15 5.75 -4.88
N LEU A 22 3.15 6.62 -5.08
CA LEU A 22 3.70 7.49 -4.04
C LEU A 22 2.63 8.41 -3.45
N GLU A 23 1.90 9.11 -4.33
CA GLU A 23 0.87 10.07 -3.95
C GLU A 23 -0.32 9.39 -3.26
N ALA A 24 -0.75 8.24 -3.75
CA ALA A 24 -1.87 7.51 -3.19
C ALA A 24 -1.60 7.06 -1.75
N VAL A 25 -0.45 6.42 -1.51
CA VAL A 25 -0.10 5.93 -0.17
C VAL A 25 0.18 7.09 0.79
N ALA A 26 0.84 8.16 0.32
CA ALA A 26 1.07 9.35 1.13
C ALA A 26 -0.25 9.98 1.61
N ARG A 27 -1.20 10.19 0.68
CA ARG A 27 -2.50 10.81 0.99
C ARG A 27 -3.35 9.91 1.88
N TRP A 28 -3.38 8.61 1.60
CA TRP A 28 -4.08 7.64 2.44
C TRP A 28 -3.53 7.66 3.88
N ALA A 29 -2.21 7.65 4.04
CA ALA A 29 -1.60 7.67 5.37
C ALA A 29 -1.92 8.95 6.16
N GLN A 30 -2.00 10.09 5.48
CA GLN A 30 -2.41 11.36 6.07
C GLN A 30 -3.90 11.38 6.45
N ALA A 31 -4.77 10.80 5.63
CA ALA A 31 -6.21 10.74 5.88
C ALA A 31 -6.58 9.73 6.97
N HIS A 32 -5.79 8.66 7.12
CA HIS A 32 -6.06 7.54 8.03
C HIS A 32 -4.94 7.31 9.06
N PRO A 33 -4.57 8.32 9.88
CA PRO A 33 -3.42 8.22 10.78
C PRO A 33 -3.55 7.11 11.82
N HIS A 34 -4.78 6.70 12.16
CA HIS A 34 -5.04 5.61 13.10
C HIS A 34 -4.67 4.23 12.52
N LEU A 35 -4.86 4.01 11.22
CA LEU A 35 -4.42 2.79 10.53
C LEU A 35 -2.94 2.86 10.18
N ALA A 36 -2.48 4.01 9.67
CA ALA A 36 -1.09 4.19 9.25
C ALA A 36 -0.09 4.06 10.41
N ASN A 37 -0.46 4.50 11.62
CA ASN A 37 0.36 4.37 12.82
C ASN A 37 0.03 3.11 13.66
N HIS A 38 -0.77 2.19 13.13
CA HIS A 38 -1.10 0.96 13.85
C HIS A 38 0.20 0.12 14.07
N PRO A 39 0.44 -0.46 15.26
CA PRO A 39 1.70 -1.15 15.57
C PRO A 39 2.06 -2.34 14.66
N GLN A 40 1.07 -2.87 13.94
CA GLN A 40 1.24 -3.97 12.98
C GLN A 40 1.23 -3.52 11.52
N VAL A 41 1.22 -2.22 11.25
CA VAL A 41 1.26 -1.65 9.90
C VAL A 41 2.56 -0.90 9.73
N ARG A 42 3.21 -1.12 8.59
CA ARG A 42 4.36 -0.34 8.15
C ARG A 42 3.98 0.31 6.83
N VAL A 43 4.07 1.63 6.78
CA VAL A 43 3.81 2.40 5.56
C VAL A 43 5.14 2.90 5.00
N LEU A 44 5.39 2.68 3.72
CA LEU A 44 6.57 3.16 3.02
C LEU A 44 6.20 3.85 1.70
N ILE A 45 7.04 4.77 1.29
CA ILE A 45 7.00 5.41 -0.03
C ILE A 45 8.41 5.27 -0.59
N LEU A 46 8.54 4.56 -1.71
CA LEU A 46 9.83 4.24 -2.31
C LEU A 46 9.89 4.77 -3.74
N GLU A 47 10.73 5.78 -3.94
CA GLU A 47 11.07 6.26 -5.28
C GLU A 47 12.09 5.34 -5.91
N SER A 48 11.86 4.93 -7.17
CA SER A 48 12.78 4.05 -7.90
C SER A 48 13.16 2.79 -7.09
N PRO A 49 12.18 1.98 -6.67
CA PRO A 49 12.34 1.00 -5.60
C PRO A 49 13.49 0.01 -5.85
N GLY A 50 13.54 -0.61 -7.03
CA GLY A 50 14.58 -1.60 -7.37
C GLY A 50 14.85 -2.59 -6.23
N LEU A 51 16.12 -2.83 -5.93
CA LEU A 51 16.51 -3.75 -4.84
C LEU A 51 16.20 -3.24 -3.43
N THR A 52 15.95 -1.93 -3.26
CA THR A 52 15.66 -1.36 -1.93
C THR A 52 14.36 -1.86 -1.33
N LEU A 53 13.46 -2.41 -2.17
CA LEU A 53 12.20 -3.03 -1.75
C LEU A 53 12.41 -4.38 -1.03
N LEU A 54 13.54 -5.07 -1.25
CA LEU A 54 13.76 -6.42 -0.73
C LEU A 54 13.80 -6.46 0.79
N GLY A 55 14.52 -5.53 1.43
CA GLY A 55 14.61 -5.46 2.89
C GLY A 55 13.22 -5.34 3.56
N PRO A 56 12.42 -4.31 3.20
CA PRO A 56 11.06 -4.18 3.71
C PRO A 56 10.15 -5.39 3.46
N LEU A 57 10.27 -6.05 2.30
CA LEU A 57 9.52 -7.26 2.01
C LEU A 57 9.92 -8.42 2.93
N GLY A 58 11.22 -8.65 3.12
CA GLY A 58 11.71 -9.74 3.97
C GLY A 58 11.35 -9.61 5.45
N GLU A 59 10.99 -8.41 5.89
CA GLU A 59 10.54 -8.13 7.26
C GLU A 59 9.01 -8.21 7.42
N ALA A 60 8.24 -8.27 6.34
CA ALA A 60 6.78 -8.22 6.37
C ALA A 60 6.15 -9.62 6.37
N ARG A 61 4.95 -9.76 6.94
CA ARG A 61 4.13 -10.99 6.77
C ARG A 61 3.29 -10.97 5.50
N ALA A 62 2.83 -9.78 5.11
CA ALA A 62 2.05 -9.53 3.90
C ALA A 62 2.33 -8.11 3.40
N ALA A 63 2.31 -7.92 2.08
CA ALA A 63 2.58 -6.63 1.46
C ALA A 63 1.48 -6.23 0.45
N LEU A 64 1.08 -4.96 0.50
CA LEU A 64 0.33 -4.27 -0.54
C LEU A 64 1.23 -3.24 -1.20
N LEU A 65 1.53 -3.45 -2.47
CA LEU A 65 2.37 -2.59 -3.29
C LEU A 65 1.46 -1.79 -4.21
N VAL A 66 1.54 -0.47 -4.15
CA VAL A 66 0.71 0.43 -4.96
C VAL A 66 1.61 1.07 -6.00
N ASP A 67 1.33 0.84 -7.28
CA ASP A 67 2.25 1.23 -8.37
C ASP A 67 1.49 1.70 -9.62
N ALA A 68 2.19 2.45 -10.46
CA ALA A 68 1.74 2.81 -11.80
C ALA A 68 1.80 1.57 -12.72
N VAL A 69 0.77 1.34 -13.53
CA VAL A 69 0.76 0.29 -14.55
C VAL A 69 0.30 0.82 -15.90
N ARG A 70 0.69 0.12 -16.96
CA ARG A 70 0.24 0.37 -18.33
C ARG A 70 -0.18 -0.95 -18.95
N SER A 71 -1.47 -1.08 -19.24
CA SER A 71 -2.10 -2.28 -19.80
C SER A 71 -2.93 -2.00 -21.05
N GLY A 72 -3.18 -0.73 -21.34
CA GLY A 72 -4.11 -0.31 -22.40
C GLY A 72 -5.54 -0.17 -21.92
N ALA A 73 -5.82 -0.41 -20.63
CA ALA A 73 -7.09 -0.05 -20.01
C ALA A 73 -7.29 1.49 -19.99
N PRO A 74 -8.49 1.99 -19.71
CA PRO A 74 -8.71 3.42 -19.52
C PRO A 74 -7.87 3.98 -18.35
N PRO A 75 -7.22 5.15 -18.48
CA PRO A 75 -6.45 5.75 -17.40
C PRO A 75 -7.26 5.95 -16.11
N GLY A 76 -6.65 5.66 -14.96
CA GLY A 76 -7.28 5.63 -13.65
C GLY A 76 -7.95 4.29 -13.29
N THR A 77 -7.94 3.29 -14.18
CA THR A 77 -8.41 1.94 -13.86
C THR A 77 -7.50 1.30 -12.80
N LEU A 78 -8.11 0.71 -11.77
CA LEU A 78 -7.41 -0.06 -10.75
C LEU A 78 -7.31 -1.53 -11.17
N HIS A 79 -6.13 -2.10 -11.00
CA HIS A 79 -5.83 -3.51 -11.24
C HIS A 79 -5.37 -4.16 -9.94
N HIS A 80 -5.98 -5.29 -9.57
CA HIS A 80 -5.52 -6.12 -8.47
C HIS A 80 -4.75 -7.29 -9.03
N LEU A 81 -3.44 -7.30 -8.80
CA LEU A 81 -2.50 -8.23 -9.43
C LEU A 81 -1.76 -9.04 -8.37
N THR A 82 -1.48 -10.31 -8.67
CA THR A 82 -0.44 -11.10 -8.00
C THR A 82 0.94 -10.77 -8.60
N PRO A 83 2.05 -11.14 -7.95
CA PRO A 83 3.39 -11.01 -8.53
C PRO A 83 3.53 -11.63 -9.93
N GLU A 84 2.93 -12.79 -10.14
CA GLU A 84 2.97 -13.53 -11.43
C GLU A 84 2.19 -12.78 -12.50
N GLN A 85 1.03 -12.20 -12.14
CA GLN A 85 0.25 -11.38 -13.06
C GLN A 85 0.98 -10.08 -13.41
N ALA A 86 1.65 -9.46 -12.44
CA ALA A 86 2.46 -8.27 -12.68
C ALA A 86 3.66 -8.55 -13.60
N GLN A 87 4.29 -9.74 -13.49
CA GLN A 87 5.31 -10.19 -14.44
C GLN A 87 4.76 -10.31 -15.86
N ALA A 88 3.57 -10.89 -16.03
CA ALA A 88 2.92 -11.00 -17.34
C ALA A 88 2.60 -9.61 -17.94
N PHE A 89 2.21 -8.64 -17.10
CA PHE A 89 2.00 -7.25 -17.51
C PHE A 89 3.30 -6.59 -18.00
N ALA A 90 4.40 -6.76 -17.26
CA ALA A 90 5.71 -6.19 -17.60
C ALA A 90 6.32 -6.79 -18.88
N ALA A 91 6.04 -8.06 -19.17
CA ALA A 91 6.51 -8.73 -20.39
C ALA A 91 5.77 -8.28 -21.66
N GLY A 92 4.52 -7.80 -21.53
CA GLY A 92 3.68 -7.36 -22.65
C GLY A 92 3.64 -5.85 -22.89
N HIS A 93 3.94 -5.05 -21.86
CA HIS A 93 3.91 -3.59 -21.91
C HIS A 93 5.09 -3.02 -21.14
N ALA A 94 5.69 -1.94 -21.64
CA ALA A 94 6.80 -1.27 -20.96
C ALA A 94 6.39 -0.89 -19.53
N SER A 95 6.92 -1.64 -18.55
CA SER A 95 6.91 -1.24 -17.14
C SER A 95 7.42 0.20 -17.07
N ALA A 96 6.69 1.07 -16.38
CA ALA A 96 7.08 2.47 -16.27
C ALA A 96 8.48 2.59 -15.64
N HIS A 97 8.82 1.71 -14.69
CA HIS A 97 10.16 1.62 -14.14
C HIS A 97 10.98 0.57 -14.88
N GLY A 98 12.12 1.00 -15.44
CA GLY A 98 13.01 0.18 -16.26
C GLY A 98 13.66 -1.01 -15.56
N TRP A 99 13.43 -1.20 -14.25
CA TRP A 99 13.75 -2.38 -13.44
C TRP A 99 12.55 -2.61 -12.51
N GLY A 100 11.43 -3.02 -13.11
CA GLY A 100 10.10 -3.00 -12.51
C GLY A 100 9.99 -3.93 -11.32
N LEU A 101 8.96 -3.71 -10.52
CA LEU A 101 8.63 -4.54 -9.36
C LEU A 101 8.70 -6.05 -9.63
N ALA A 102 8.27 -6.48 -10.82
CA ALA A 102 8.28 -7.86 -11.28
C ALA A 102 9.68 -8.49 -11.25
N GLU A 103 10.70 -7.79 -11.77
CA GLU A 103 12.08 -8.25 -11.83
C GLU A 103 12.70 -8.33 -10.43
N THR A 104 12.41 -7.36 -9.55
CA THR A 104 12.85 -7.38 -8.16
C THR A 104 12.30 -8.60 -7.43
N LEU A 105 11.00 -8.88 -7.58
CA LEU A 105 10.37 -10.05 -6.96
C LEU A 105 10.94 -11.36 -7.52
N LEU A 106 11.15 -11.44 -8.84
CA LEU A 106 11.75 -12.61 -9.48
C LEU A 106 13.18 -12.85 -8.99
N LEU A 107 13.98 -11.79 -8.86
CA LEU A 107 15.35 -11.90 -8.34
C LEU A 107 15.34 -12.40 -6.90
N ALA A 108 14.49 -11.84 -6.04
CA ALA A 108 14.35 -12.29 -4.65
C ALA A 108 14.07 -13.79 -4.57
N GLN A 109 13.14 -14.30 -5.38
CA GLN A 109 12.85 -15.73 -5.46
C GLN A 109 14.09 -16.53 -5.91
N LYS A 110 14.79 -16.07 -6.95
CA LYS A 110 15.97 -16.76 -7.49
C LYS A 110 17.14 -16.84 -6.51
N VAL A 111 17.34 -15.82 -5.68
CA VAL A 111 18.45 -15.76 -4.71
C VAL A 111 18.05 -16.27 -3.32
N GLY A 112 16.81 -16.74 -3.14
CA GLY A 112 16.31 -17.22 -1.85
C GLY A 112 16.15 -16.09 -0.81
N HIS A 113 15.95 -14.85 -1.24
CA HIS A 113 15.66 -13.75 -0.32
C HIS A 113 14.27 -13.96 0.32
N PRO A 114 14.12 -13.75 1.64
CA PRO A 114 12.81 -13.82 2.30
C PRO A 114 11.79 -12.90 1.64
N LEU A 115 10.58 -13.42 1.42
CA LEU A 115 9.42 -12.69 0.92
C LEU A 115 8.24 -12.94 1.86
N PRO A 116 7.28 -12.00 1.95
CA PRO A 116 6.07 -12.22 2.73
C PRO A 116 5.23 -13.35 2.12
N GLU A 117 4.38 -13.96 2.93
CA GLU A 117 3.49 -15.05 2.51
C GLU A 117 2.48 -14.59 1.45
N GLU A 118 2.08 -13.31 1.53
CA GLU A 118 1.14 -12.68 0.60
C GLU A 118 1.72 -11.38 0.05
N ILE A 119 1.77 -11.26 -1.28
CA ILE A 119 2.06 -10.00 -1.98
C ILE A 119 0.88 -9.66 -2.87
N HIS A 120 0.33 -8.47 -2.68
CA HIS A 120 -0.71 -7.89 -3.51
C HIS A 120 -0.17 -6.65 -4.19
N ILE A 121 -0.47 -6.50 -5.47
CA ILE A 121 -0.11 -5.32 -6.25
C ILE A 121 -1.39 -4.62 -6.67
N LEU A 122 -1.54 -3.37 -6.26
CA LEU A 122 -2.60 -2.48 -6.70
C LEU A 122 -2.02 -1.55 -7.77
N GLY A 123 -2.21 -1.96 -9.02
CA GLY A 123 -1.80 -1.21 -10.19
C GLY A 123 -2.81 -0.11 -10.53
N ILE A 124 -2.32 1.07 -10.91
CA ILE A 124 -3.16 2.19 -11.34
C ILE A 124 -2.79 2.52 -12.79
N GLU A 125 -3.76 2.39 -13.71
CA GLU A 125 -3.54 2.62 -15.13
C GLU A 125 -3.16 4.08 -15.39
N ILE A 126 -1.99 4.30 -15.99
CA ILE A 126 -1.47 5.63 -16.27
C ILE A 126 -1.86 6.14 -17.65
N GLN A 127 -1.96 7.46 -17.79
CA GLN A 127 -2.14 8.11 -19.08
C GLN A 127 -0.80 8.49 -19.72
N ARG A 128 0.14 9.01 -18.94
CA ARG A 128 1.37 9.65 -19.45
C ARG A 128 2.58 9.45 -18.54
N LEU A 129 3.77 9.51 -19.12
CA LEU A 129 5.06 9.41 -18.42
C LEU A 129 5.98 10.53 -18.92
N ASP A 130 5.68 11.76 -18.51
CA ASP A 130 6.36 12.95 -19.00
C ASP A 130 7.54 13.31 -18.07
N PRO A 131 8.80 13.27 -18.54
CA PRO A 131 9.94 13.62 -17.70
C PRO A 131 9.87 15.06 -17.20
N GLY A 132 10.11 15.28 -15.90
CA GLY A 132 10.05 16.58 -15.25
C GLY A 132 8.65 17.05 -14.87
N GLU A 133 7.59 16.34 -15.28
CA GLU A 133 6.23 16.60 -14.83
C GLU A 133 6.05 16.12 -13.39
N THR A 134 5.46 16.98 -12.56
CA THR A 134 5.20 16.72 -11.13
C THR A 134 3.73 16.44 -10.85
N LEU A 135 2.85 16.72 -11.83
CA LEU A 135 1.41 16.58 -11.68
C LEU A 135 0.89 15.30 -12.34
N LEU A 136 0.07 14.58 -11.57
CA LEU A 136 -0.78 13.52 -12.08
C LEU A 136 -1.76 14.10 -13.11
N SER A 137 -2.03 13.34 -14.16
CA SER A 137 -3.10 13.62 -15.10
C SER A 137 -4.46 13.60 -14.39
N PRO A 138 -5.46 14.38 -14.85
CA PRO A 138 -6.76 14.47 -14.19
C PRO A 138 -7.50 13.13 -14.09
N SER A 139 -7.31 12.23 -15.05
CA SER A 139 -7.91 10.88 -15.06
C SER A 139 -7.32 10.01 -13.96
N VAL A 140 -6.00 9.98 -13.82
CA VAL A 140 -5.29 9.23 -12.77
C VAL A 140 -5.55 9.82 -11.39
N ALA A 141 -5.54 11.14 -11.25
CA ALA A 141 -5.84 11.81 -9.97
C ALA A 141 -7.27 11.50 -9.45
N LYS A 142 -8.24 11.30 -10.36
CA LYS A 142 -9.62 10.91 -10.00
C LYS A 142 -9.73 9.50 -9.43
N ALA A 143 -8.73 8.64 -9.64
CA ALA A 143 -8.72 7.28 -9.11
C ALA A 143 -8.32 7.22 -7.62
N LEU A 144 -7.65 8.25 -7.11
CA LEU A 144 -7.09 8.25 -5.75
C LEU A 144 -8.10 7.91 -4.63
N PRO A 145 -9.37 8.39 -4.64
CA PRO A 145 -10.35 7.97 -3.65
C PRO A 145 -10.67 6.47 -3.68
N GLN A 146 -10.62 5.83 -4.85
CA GLN A 146 -10.82 4.38 -4.97
C GLN A 146 -9.61 3.61 -4.44
N VAL A 147 -8.40 4.14 -4.68
CA VAL A 147 -7.16 3.56 -4.14
C VAL A 147 -7.14 3.64 -2.61
N ASP A 148 -7.54 4.78 -2.04
CA ASP A 148 -7.69 4.95 -0.59
C ASP A 148 -8.62 3.89 0.03
N ALA A 149 -9.79 3.70 -0.57
CA ALA A 149 -10.74 2.68 -0.13
C ALA A 149 -10.17 1.27 -0.22
N ALA A 150 -9.43 0.95 -1.30
CA ALA A 150 -8.80 -0.35 -1.50
C ALA A 150 -7.70 -0.63 -0.45
N ILE A 151 -6.86 0.35 -0.12
CA ILE A 151 -5.84 0.20 0.93
C ILE A 151 -6.52 -0.05 2.29
N THR A 152 -7.53 0.75 2.62
CA THR A 152 -8.30 0.61 3.86
C THR A 152 -8.92 -0.77 3.98
N GLN A 153 -9.60 -1.23 2.92
CA GLN A 153 -10.21 -2.56 2.88
C GLN A 153 -9.17 -3.68 3.05
N TRP A 154 -8.03 -3.59 2.37
CA TRP A 154 -6.96 -4.58 2.46
C TRP A 154 -6.41 -4.72 3.88
N LEU A 155 -6.24 -3.60 4.57
CA LEU A 155 -5.79 -3.55 5.97
C LEU A 155 -6.87 -4.07 6.92
N SER A 156 -8.12 -3.60 6.81
CA SER A 156 -9.20 -4.03 7.70
C SER A 156 -9.46 -5.53 7.64
N ALA A 157 -9.23 -6.17 6.49
CA ALA A 157 -9.35 -7.62 6.34
C ALA A 157 -8.24 -8.41 7.07
N ARG A 158 -7.12 -7.77 7.43
CA ARG A 158 -5.90 -8.42 7.95
C ARG A 158 -5.50 -7.96 9.34
N LEU A 159 -5.98 -6.81 9.78
CA LEU A 159 -5.79 -6.33 11.14
C LEU A 159 -6.77 -7.03 12.08
N PRO A 160 -6.36 -7.31 13.32
CA PRO A 160 -7.30 -7.77 14.33
C PRO A 160 -8.39 -6.70 14.53
N PRO A 161 -9.64 -7.11 14.83
CA PRO A 161 -10.69 -6.15 15.15
C PRO A 161 -10.23 -5.26 16.32
N PRO A 162 -10.63 -3.98 16.34
CA PRO A 162 -10.23 -3.07 17.41
C PRO A 162 -10.63 -3.69 18.75
N THR A 163 -9.65 -3.87 19.62
CA THR A 163 -9.89 -4.29 20.99
C THR A 163 -10.69 -3.18 21.66
N SER A 164 -11.99 -3.40 21.85
CA SER A 164 -12.84 -2.47 22.60
C SER A 164 -12.21 -2.24 23.96
N PRO A 165 -12.09 -0.99 24.45
CA PRO A 165 -11.67 -0.76 25.81
C PRO A 165 -12.64 -1.47 26.75
N ALA A 166 -12.11 -2.29 27.65
CA ALA A 166 -12.89 -3.00 28.65
C ALA A 166 -13.86 -2.03 29.32
N ARG A 167 -15.16 -2.29 29.20
CA ARG A 167 -16.20 -1.54 29.92
C ARG A 167 -15.83 -1.56 31.40
N GLN A 168 -15.45 -0.41 31.96
CA GLN A 168 -15.27 -0.24 33.40
C GLN A 168 -16.65 -0.41 34.08
N HIS A 169 -16.99 -1.65 34.43
CA HIS A 169 -18.03 -1.93 35.40
C HIS A 169 -17.47 -1.65 36.79
N GLY A 170 -17.88 -0.53 37.37
CA GLY A 170 -17.54 -0.14 38.73
C GLY A 170 -18.61 0.78 39.31
N VAL A 171 -19.83 0.28 39.44
CA VAL A 171 -20.90 0.94 40.21
C VAL A 171 -20.46 0.98 41.67
N TYR A 172 -19.98 2.12 42.16
CA TYR A 172 -19.78 2.35 43.59
C TYR A 172 -20.96 3.16 44.15
N ARG A 173 -22.03 2.47 44.55
CA ARG A 173 -23.09 3.06 45.40
C ARG A 173 -22.57 3.14 46.83
N LYS A 174 -22.20 4.33 47.32
CA LYS A 174 -22.13 4.59 48.77
C LYS A 174 -23.52 5.01 49.26
N SER A 175 -24.15 4.15 50.04
CA SER A 175 -25.31 4.47 50.88
C SER A 175 -24.88 5.45 51.98
N GLN A 176 -25.38 6.68 51.92
CA GLN A 176 -25.33 7.62 53.04
C GLN A 176 -26.32 7.14 54.11
N ARG A 177 -25.78 6.64 55.23
CA ARG A 177 -26.46 6.55 56.52
C ARG A 177 -26.62 7.98 57.05
N ASN A 178 -27.83 8.50 57.16
CA ASN A 178 -28.11 9.58 58.09
C ASN A 178 -28.72 9.01 59.37
N ARG A 179 -27.97 9.15 60.46
CA ARG A 179 -28.45 9.05 61.84
C ARG A 179 -28.41 10.46 62.43
N LYS A 180 -29.50 10.76 63.15
CA LYS A 180 -29.78 11.93 64.01
C LYS A 180 -30.36 13.13 63.30
#